data_AF-A0A1I2RTJ7-F1
#
_entry.id   AF-A0A1I2RTJ7-F1
#
_cell.length_a   1.000
_cell.length_b   1.000
_cell.length_c   1.000
_cell.angle_alpha   90.00
_cell.angle_beta   90.00
_cell.angle_gamma   90.00
#
_symmetry.space_group_name_H-M   'P 1'
#
loop_
_entity.id
_entity.type
_entity.pdbx_description
1 polymer ?
#
loop_
_entity_poly.entity_id
_entity_poly.type
_entity_poly.pdbx_seq_one_letter_code
_entity_poly.pdbx_strand_id
1 'polypeptide(L)'
;MRIKSWLMLVLSMILIICTLAGCIDNSPKYDTVQEHVDAVMSDIRTKPYVLRIDDTAGASYIYAEDDYCIMYQPSHKNKVITQCNKIDGIWYVYGYIMNVKEDKYSSFTPKTFLDGDIIKATYIDPFYDAIILSEEKDKEKETMKISVDFGGAVETFRVDVSYKSFIEFERESVPTDIYMYYDGTKDYANIVEAILGELISADSKAGENFRKRTENILNGKKK
;
A
#
# COMPACT_ATOMS: atom_id res chain seq x y z
N MET A 1 12.94 49.85 28.62
CA MET A 1 13.52 49.62 27.27
C MET A 1 12.55 50.13 26.22
N ARG A 2 12.90 51.17 25.45
CA ARG A 2 12.10 51.60 24.29
C ARG A 2 12.51 50.77 23.10
N ILE A 3 11.72 49.75 22.75
CA ILE A 3 11.90 49.02 21.49
C ILE A 3 11.67 50.04 20.37
N LYS A 4 12.70 50.28 19.54
CA LYS A 4 12.61 51.22 18.41
C LYS A 4 11.55 50.69 17.45
N SER A 5 10.56 51.49 17.08
CA SER A 5 9.41 51.07 16.24
C SER A 5 9.80 50.43 14.90
N TRP A 6 10.98 50.80 14.38
CA TRP A 6 11.68 50.13 13.27
C TRP A 6 11.79 48.61 13.43
N LEU A 7 12.06 48.15 14.66
CA LEU A 7 12.44 46.76 14.93
C LEU A 7 11.20 45.87 14.94
N MET A 8 10.06 46.44 15.36
CA MET A 8 8.75 45.78 15.23
C MET A 8 8.31 45.66 13.78
N LEU A 9 8.59 46.67 12.94
CA LEU A 9 8.27 46.64 11.50
C LEU A 9 9.07 45.56 10.76
N VAL A 10 10.37 45.45 11.03
CA VAL A 10 11.20 44.40 10.42
C VAL A 10 10.75 43.00 10.88
N LEU A 11 10.46 42.83 12.17
CA LEU A 11 10.00 41.54 12.70
C LEU A 11 8.65 41.12 12.11
N SER A 12 7.72 42.05 11.95
CA SER A 12 6.40 41.78 11.34
C SER A 12 6.51 41.48 9.85
N MET A 13 7.42 42.14 9.11
CA MET A 13 7.69 41.81 7.71
C MET A 13 8.28 40.39 7.56
N ILE A 14 9.22 40.01 8.43
CA ILE A 14 9.80 38.66 8.45
C ILE A 14 8.71 37.63 8.78
N LEU A 15 7.85 37.89 9.76
CA LEU A 15 6.74 37.00 10.10
C LEU A 15 5.76 36.82 8.93
N ILE A 16 5.44 37.88 8.18
CA ILE A 16 4.59 37.80 6.98
C ILE A 16 5.28 36.99 5.86
N ILE A 17 6.59 37.16 5.68
CA ILE A 17 7.35 36.37 4.70
C ILE A 17 7.42 34.90 5.14
N CYS A 18 7.60 34.62 6.44
CA CYS A 18 7.61 33.28 6.99
C CYS A 18 6.23 32.60 6.89
N THR A 19 5.12 33.33 7.06
CA THR A 19 3.77 32.78 6.85
C THR A 19 3.46 32.57 5.37
N LEU A 20 3.98 33.41 4.47
CA LEU A 20 3.82 33.23 3.02
C LEU A 20 4.69 32.10 2.46
N ALA A 21 5.92 31.94 2.97
CA ALA A 21 6.82 30.84 2.60
C ALA A 21 6.30 29.48 3.10
N GLY A 22 5.49 29.46 4.17
CA GLY A 22 4.80 28.27 4.65
C GLY A 22 3.61 27.80 3.79
N CYS A 23 3.22 28.56 2.77
CA CYS A 23 2.12 28.22 1.85
C CYS A 23 2.58 27.93 0.41
N ILE A 24 3.89 27.86 0.15
CA ILE A 24 4.40 27.40 -1.14
C ILE A 24 4.45 25.87 -1.06
N ASP A 25 3.51 25.24 -1.75
CA ASP A 25 3.50 23.80 -1.93
C ASP A 25 4.76 23.41 -2.74
N ASN A 26 5.78 22.89 -2.04
CA ASN A 26 7.04 22.43 -2.62
C ASN A 26 6.91 21.03 -3.25
N SER A 27 5.69 20.57 -3.51
CA SER A 27 5.47 19.30 -4.17
C SER A 27 6.11 19.31 -5.57
N PRO A 28 6.78 18.21 -5.97
CA PRO A 28 7.29 18.07 -7.33
C PRO A 28 6.17 18.31 -8.34
N LYS A 29 6.45 19.09 -9.38
CA LYS A 29 5.53 19.25 -10.51
C LYS A 29 5.86 18.19 -11.55
N TYR A 30 4.87 17.41 -11.94
CA TYR A 30 4.95 16.43 -13.01
C TYR A 30 4.28 16.99 -14.26
N ASP A 31 4.74 16.63 -15.46
CA ASP A 31 4.15 17.09 -16.72
C ASP A 31 2.96 16.20 -17.10
N THR A 32 3.03 14.89 -16.86
CA THR A 32 1.93 13.91 -17.09
C THR A 32 1.40 13.29 -15.79
N VAL A 33 0.28 12.54 -15.86
CA VAL A 33 -0.18 11.72 -14.71
C VAL A 33 0.73 10.51 -14.54
N GLN A 34 1.18 9.93 -15.66
CA GLN A 34 2.12 8.82 -15.67
C GLN A 34 3.40 9.13 -14.87
N GLU A 35 4.04 10.27 -15.14
CA GLU A 35 5.28 10.64 -14.45
C GLU A 35 5.11 10.72 -12.93
N HIS A 36 3.95 11.22 -12.47
CA HIS A 36 3.62 11.27 -11.05
C HIS A 36 3.47 9.86 -10.48
N VAL A 37 2.71 8.99 -11.16
CA VAL A 37 2.52 7.59 -10.74
C VAL A 37 3.84 6.83 -10.74
N ASP A 38 4.68 6.97 -11.76
CA ASP A 38 5.99 6.32 -11.88
C ASP A 38 6.92 6.75 -10.73
N ALA A 39 6.93 8.03 -10.38
CA ALA A 39 7.70 8.54 -9.25
C ALA A 39 7.24 7.91 -7.92
N VAL A 40 5.92 7.87 -7.67
CA VAL A 40 5.36 7.28 -6.44
C VAL A 40 5.61 5.75 -6.40
N MET A 41 5.41 5.05 -7.50
CA MET A 41 5.61 3.60 -7.60
C MET A 41 7.08 3.21 -7.44
N SER A 42 8.01 4.01 -7.99
CA SER A 42 9.45 3.82 -7.77
C SER A 42 9.82 3.93 -6.29
N ASP A 43 9.27 4.90 -5.57
CA ASP A 43 9.49 5.04 -4.13
C ASP A 43 8.93 3.84 -3.35
N ILE A 44 7.77 3.32 -3.74
CA ILE A 44 7.15 2.13 -3.12
C ILE A 44 8.04 0.89 -3.31
N ARG A 45 8.63 0.68 -4.49
CA ARG A 45 9.49 -0.50 -4.78
C ARG A 45 10.69 -0.65 -3.83
N THR A 46 11.11 0.43 -3.16
CA THR A 46 12.31 0.44 -2.31
C THR A 46 12.03 0.21 -0.82
N LYS A 47 10.75 0.06 -0.44
CA LYS A 47 10.32 -0.06 0.96
C LYS A 47 9.46 -1.31 1.14
N PRO A 48 9.33 -1.85 2.36
CA PRO A 48 8.23 -2.76 2.65
C PRO A 48 6.91 -2.02 2.40
N TYR A 49 5.97 -2.69 1.75
CA TYR A 49 4.64 -2.17 1.45
C TYR A 49 3.59 -3.25 1.69
N VAL A 50 2.33 -2.80 1.77
CA VAL A 50 1.18 -3.69 1.85
C VAL A 50 0.23 -3.39 0.70
N LEU A 51 -0.12 -4.43 -0.07
CA LEU A 51 -1.27 -4.42 -0.93
C LEU A 51 -2.50 -4.86 -0.13
N ARG A 52 -3.55 -4.06 -0.08
CA ARG A 52 -4.88 -4.47 0.39
C ARG A 52 -5.77 -4.61 -0.83
N ILE A 53 -6.48 -5.73 -0.89
CA ILE A 53 -7.43 -6.02 -1.96
C ILE A 53 -8.79 -6.13 -1.28
N ASP A 54 -9.65 -5.16 -1.51
CA ASP A 54 -11.02 -5.16 -1.01
C ASP A 54 -11.94 -5.73 -2.07
N ASP A 55 -12.51 -6.90 -1.78
CA ASP A 55 -13.49 -7.55 -2.65
C ASP A 55 -14.75 -7.95 -1.88
N THR A 56 -15.67 -8.65 -2.55
CA THR A 56 -16.92 -9.12 -1.93
C THR A 56 -16.71 -10.12 -0.79
N ALA A 57 -15.53 -10.75 -0.68
CA ALA A 57 -15.14 -11.67 0.39
C ALA A 57 -14.46 -11.00 1.58
N GLY A 58 -14.08 -9.74 1.43
CA GLY A 58 -13.50 -8.90 2.47
C GLY A 58 -12.14 -8.36 2.05
N ALA A 59 -11.41 -7.82 3.03
CA ALA A 59 -10.07 -7.28 2.80
C ALA A 59 -9.02 -8.40 2.84
N SER A 60 -8.39 -8.69 1.70
CA SER A 60 -7.15 -9.47 1.64
C SER A 60 -5.94 -8.56 1.79
N TYR A 61 -4.83 -9.09 2.30
CA TYR A 61 -3.58 -8.34 2.47
C TYR A 61 -2.38 -9.11 1.91
N ILE A 62 -1.46 -8.40 1.26
CA ILE A 62 -0.15 -8.92 0.83
C ILE A 62 0.92 -7.99 1.37
N TYR A 63 1.70 -8.46 2.34
CA TYR A 63 2.93 -7.81 2.80
C TYR A 63 4.11 -8.42 2.04
N ALA A 64 4.99 -7.60 1.49
CA ALA A 64 6.16 -8.08 0.74
C ALA A 64 7.44 -7.31 1.07
N GLU A 65 8.51 -8.08 1.27
CA GLU A 65 9.91 -7.70 1.37
C GLU A 65 10.76 -8.68 0.52
N ASP A 66 12.04 -8.39 0.34
CA ASP A 66 12.94 -9.21 -0.48
C ASP A 66 13.14 -10.64 0.05
N ASP A 67 13.05 -10.85 1.37
CA ASP A 67 13.27 -12.13 2.04
C ASP A 67 12.06 -12.63 2.84
N TYR A 68 10.94 -11.90 2.79
CA TYR A 68 9.78 -12.19 3.61
C TYR A 68 8.48 -11.75 2.94
N CYS A 69 7.46 -12.62 2.97
CA CYS A 69 6.15 -12.29 2.42
C CYS A 69 5.03 -12.89 3.29
N ILE A 70 3.94 -12.17 3.43
CA ILE A 70 2.69 -12.69 3.98
C ILE A 70 1.57 -12.41 2.99
N MET A 71 0.79 -13.43 2.70
CA MET A 71 -0.46 -13.32 1.98
C MET A 71 -1.60 -13.79 2.88
N TYR A 72 -2.50 -12.87 3.24
CA TYR A 72 -3.74 -13.15 3.96
C TYR A 72 -4.91 -13.03 3.00
N GLN A 73 -5.71 -14.10 2.92
CA GLN A 73 -6.86 -14.20 2.04
C GLN A 73 -8.05 -14.76 2.83
N PRO A 74 -8.94 -13.89 3.30
CA PRO A 74 -10.22 -14.34 3.82
C PRO A 74 -11.07 -14.85 2.66
N SER A 75 -11.81 -15.91 2.95
CA SER A 75 -13.00 -16.29 2.24
C SER A 75 -14.13 -16.40 3.25
N HIS A 76 -15.35 -16.55 2.76
CA HIS A 76 -16.50 -16.71 3.64
C HIS A 76 -16.57 -18.06 4.36
N LYS A 77 -15.67 -19.01 4.03
CA LYS A 77 -15.59 -20.33 4.67
C LYS A 77 -14.37 -20.45 5.58
N ASN A 78 -13.25 -19.92 5.13
CA ASN A 78 -11.96 -20.03 5.80
C ASN A 78 -11.14 -18.76 5.58
N LYS A 79 -10.25 -18.49 6.52
CA LYS A 79 -9.15 -17.55 6.34
C LYS A 79 -7.89 -18.35 6.06
N VAL A 80 -7.19 -18.01 4.99
CA VAL A 80 -5.88 -18.59 4.67
C VAL A 80 -4.81 -17.53 4.89
N ILE A 81 -3.77 -17.88 5.63
CA ILE A 81 -2.56 -17.09 5.75
C ILE A 81 -1.40 -17.93 5.24
N THR A 82 -0.69 -17.40 4.24
CA THR A 82 0.56 -17.97 3.73
C THR A 82 1.71 -17.06 4.13
N GLN A 83 2.67 -17.61 4.88
CA GLN A 83 3.89 -16.92 5.27
C GLN A 83 5.07 -17.54 4.51
N CYS A 84 5.88 -16.70 3.87
CA CYS A 84 7.07 -17.11 3.13
C CYS A 84 8.31 -16.46 3.75
N ASN A 85 9.36 -17.24 3.97
CA ASN A 85 10.66 -16.77 4.45
C ASN A 85 11.77 -17.27 3.52
N LYS A 86 12.65 -16.39 3.07
CA LYS A 86 13.83 -16.77 2.27
C LYS A 86 15.02 -16.96 3.19
N ILE A 87 15.55 -18.18 3.27
CA ILE A 87 16.72 -18.53 4.08
C ILE A 87 17.74 -19.17 3.15
N ASP A 88 18.95 -18.58 3.09
CA ASP A 88 20.03 -19.04 2.20
C ASP A 88 19.60 -19.17 0.72
N GLY A 89 18.74 -18.26 0.27
CA GLY A 89 18.21 -18.23 -1.10
C GLY A 89 17.05 -19.19 -1.38
N ILE A 90 16.63 -20.00 -0.39
CA ILE A 90 15.52 -20.95 -0.51
C ILE A 90 14.29 -20.42 0.21
N TRP A 91 13.12 -20.43 -0.45
CA TRP A 91 11.85 -20.08 0.18
C TRP A 91 11.27 -21.22 0.99
N TYR A 92 10.95 -20.93 2.25
CA TYR A 92 10.21 -21.78 3.17
C TYR A 92 8.80 -21.21 3.33
N VAL A 93 7.80 -21.98 2.93
CA VAL A 93 6.40 -21.55 2.88
C VAL A 93 5.58 -22.29 3.93
N TYR A 94 4.87 -21.52 4.76
CA TYR A 94 4.02 -22.01 5.84
C TYR A 94 2.59 -21.54 5.61
N GLY A 95 1.66 -22.49 5.70
CA GLY A 95 0.25 -22.27 5.45
C GLY A 95 -0.61 -22.49 6.67
N TYR A 96 -1.47 -21.52 6.98
CA TYR A 96 -2.41 -21.59 8.08
C TYR A 96 -3.84 -21.45 7.54
N ILE A 97 -4.69 -22.43 7.83
CA ILE A 97 -6.11 -22.41 7.45
C ILE A 97 -6.94 -22.33 8.73
N MET A 98 -7.68 -21.24 8.89
CA MET A 98 -8.59 -21.02 10.02
C MET A 98 -10.03 -21.09 9.54
N ASN A 99 -10.86 -21.95 10.13
CA ASN A 99 -12.28 -22.02 9.81
C ASN A 99 -13.02 -20.81 10.41
N VAL A 100 -13.78 -20.09 9.60
CA VAL A 100 -14.68 -19.00 10.03
C VAL A 100 -16.14 -19.43 9.92
N LYS A 101 -17.05 -18.73 10.62
CA LYS A 101 -18.50 -18.95 10.44
C LYS A 101 -18.90 -18.53 9.02
N GLU A 102 -19.72 -19.35 8.35
CA GLU A 102 -20.21 -19.10 6.98
C GLU A 102 -20.93 -17.75 6.85
N ASP A 103 -20.53 -16.95 5.85
CA ASP A 103 -21.37 -15.90 5.25
C ASP A 103 -21.47 -16.11 3.72
N LYS A 104 -22.42 -15.46 3.05
CA LYS A 104 -23.12 -15.99 1.86
C LYS A 104 -22.43 -15.90 0.49
N TYR A 105 -21.21 -15.40 0.36
CA TYR A 105 -20.52 -15.34 -0.93
C TYR A 105 -19.36 -16.36 -0.92
N SER A 106 -18.79 -16.87 -2.02
CA SER A 106 -18.02 -18.16 -1.89
C SER A 106 -16.94 -18.48 -2.93
N SER A 107 -16.47 -17.55 -3.75
CA SER A 107 -15.82 -17.93 -5.00
C SER A 107 -14.29 -17.86 -5.10
N PHE A 108 -13.54 -17.30 -4.13
CA PHE A 108 -12.10 -17.08 -4.34
C PHE A 108 -11.25 -17.43 -3.12
N THR A 109 -10.73 -18.66 -3.08
CA THR A 109 -9.60 -19.02 -2.20
C THR A 109 -8.60 -19.82 -3.04
N PRO A 110 -7.32 -19.44 -3.07
CA PRO A 110 -6.34 -20.19 -3.85
C PRO A 110 -6.06 -21.56 -3.23
N LYS A 111 -5.69 -22.50 -4.11
CA LYS A 111 -5.61 -23.95 -3.82
C LYS A 111 -4.19 -24.45 -3.53
N THR A 112 -3.18 -23.57 -3.54
CA THR A 112 -1.76 -23.95 -3.45
C THR A 112 -0.94 -22.92 -2.69
N PHE A 113 0.07 -23.38 -1.95
CA PHE A 113 1.07 -22.51 -1.35
C PHE A 113 2.01 -21.97 -2.45
N LEU A 114 2.14 -20.65 -2.51
CA LEU A 114 3.02 -19.94 -3.44
C LEU A 114 4.22 -19.39 -2.64
N ASP A 115 5.42 -19.41 -3.20
CA ASP A 115 6.56 -18.72 -2.58
C ASP A 115 6.48 -17.19 -2.79
N GLY A 116 7.35 -16.46 -2.10
CA GLY A 116 7.32 -14.99 -2.10
C GLY A 116 7.58 -14.38 -3.49
N ASP A 117 8.45 -14.99 -4.29
CA ASP A 117 8.78 -14.48 -5.63
C ASP A 117 7.57 -14.65 -6.56
N ILE A 118 6.87 -15.78 -6.49
CA ILE A 118 5.64 -16.03 -7.27
C ILE A 118 4.51 -15.10 -6.82
N ILE A 119 4.35 -14.87 -5.51
CA ILE A 119 3.32 -13.94 -4.99
C ILE A 119 3.57 -12.54 -5.54
N LYS A 120 4.81 -12.05 -5.49
CA LYS A 120 5.18 -10.73 -5.99
C LYS A 120 4.94 -10.61 -7.51
N ALA A 121 5.42 -11.58 -8.28
CA ALA A 121 5.24 -11.60 -9.73
C ALA A 121 3.77 -11.68 -10.16
N THR A 122 2.92 -12.37 -9.39
CA THR A 122 1.52 -12.60 -9.76
C THR A 122 0.60 -11.47 -9.34
N TYR A 123 0.84 -10.89 -8.16
CA TYR A 123 -0.12 -9.99 -7.51
C TYR A 123 0.37 -8.56 -7.36
N ILE A 124 1.66 -8.29 -7.55
CA ILE A 124 2.26 -6.98 -7.27
C ILE A 124 2.91 -6.39 -8.52
N ASP A 125 3.88 -7.09 -9.10
CA ASP A 125 4.63 -6.63 -10.27
C ASP A 125 3.74 -6.21 -11.48
N PRO A 126 2.55 -6.78 -11.71
CA PRO A 126 1.69 -6.31 -12.79
C PRO A 126 1.24 -4.85 -12.67
N PHE A 127 1.14 -4.29 -11.46
CA PHE A 127 0.78 -2.88 -11.25
C PHE A 127 1.94 -1.92 -11.50
N TYR A 128 3.16 -2.44 -11.35
CA TYR A 128 4.41 -1.75 -11.59
C TYR A 128 4.73 -1.64 -13.09
N ASP A 129 4.28 -2.61 -13.87
CA ASP A 129 4.58 -2.75 -15.29
C ASP A 129 3.31 -2.59 -16.15
N ALA A 130 2.31 -1.87 -15.61
CA ALA A 130 1.00 -1.72 -16.22
C ALA A 130 1.03 -0.93 -17.54
N ILE A 131 0.15 -1.29 -18.47
CA ILE A 131 0.03 -0.59 -19.76
C ILE A 131 -0.95 0.57 -19.63
N ILE A 132 -0.53 1.76 -20.03
CA ILE A 132 -1.38 2.96 -19.97
C ILE A 132 -2.33 2.97 -21.17
N LEU A 133 -3.62 3.14 -20.90
CA LEU A 133 -4.68 3.20 -21.89
C LEU A 133 -5.12 4.64 -22.19
N SER A 134 -5.21 5.47 -21.14
CA SER A 134 -5.57 6.89 -21.24
C SER A 134 -5.19 7.64 -19.98
N GLU A 135 -4.98 8.95 -20.10
CA GLU A 135 -4.77 9.85 -18.96
C GLU A 135 -5.67 11.09 -19.07
N GLU A 136 -6.09 11.62 -17.92
CA GLU A 136 -6.82 12.88 -17.79
C GLU A 136 -6.18 13.71 -16.68
N LYS A 137 -5.67 14.88 -17.05
CA LYS A 137 -5.03 15.83 -16.15
C LYS A 137 -5.69 17.20 -16.24
N ASP A 138 -6.32 17.61 -15.16
CA ASP A 138 -6.73 18.99 -14.90
C ASP A 138 -6.29 19.41 -13.50
N LYS A 139 -6.36 20.69 -13.16
CA LYS A 139 -5.93 21.27 -11.87
C LYS A 139 -6.54 20.58 -10.65
N GLU A 140 -7.67 19.91 -10.81
CA GLU A 140 -8.42 19.26 -9.72
C GLU A 140 -8.37 17.73 -9.78
N LYS A 141 -7.92 17.13 -10.89
CA LYS A 141 -7.99 15.69 -11.12
C LYS A 141 -6.82 15.18 -11.94
N GLU A 142 -6.15 14.17 -11.39
CA GLU A 142 -5.13 13.38 -12.08
C GLU A 142 -5.60 11.92 -12.08
N THR A 143 -6.15 11.49 -13.21
CA THR A 143 -6.68 10.12 -13.37
C THR A 143 -6.02 9.43 -14.55
N MET A 144 -5.82 8.12 -14.44
CA MET A 144 -5.24 7.30 -15.48
C MET A 144 -6.01 5.98 -15.59
N LYS A 145 -6.16 5.45 -16.80
CA LYS A 145 -6.62 4.09 -17.01
C LYS A 145 -5.44 3.22 -17.38
N ILE A 146 -5.30 2.10 -16.70
CA ILE A 146 -4.25 1.12 -16.95
C ILE A 146 -4.84 -0.26 -17.23
N SER A 147 -4.11 -1.05 -18.02
CA SER A 147 -4.35 -2.47 -18.21
C SER A 147 -3.29 -3.26 -17.43
N VAL A 148 -3.76 -4.20 -16.63
CA VAL A 148 -2.95 -5.03 -15.72
C VAL A 148 -3.29 -6.49 -15.96
N ASP A 149 -2.28 -7.37 -16.09
CA ASP A 149 -2.48 -8.81 -16.02
C ASP A 149 -2.45 -9.24 -14.54
N PHE A 150 -3.63 -9.36 -13.94
CA PHE A 150 -3.77 -9.68 -12.52
C PHE A 150 -4.22 -11.13 -12.34
N GLY A 151 -3.29 -11.99 -11.90
CA GLY A 151 -3.59 -13.42 -11.68
C GLY A 151 -3.96 -14.19 -12.96
N GLY A 152 -3.41 -13.80 -14.11
CA GLY A 152 -3.66 -14.43 -15.40
C GLY A 152 -4.91 -13.91 -16.12
N ALA A 153 -5.48 -12.79 -15.66
CA ALA A 153 -6.60 -12.10 -16.28
C ALA A 153 -6.20 -10.65 -16.59
N VAL A 154 -6.34 -10.25 -17.86
CA VAL A 154 -6.13 -8.86 -18.28
C VAL A 154 -7.34 -8.03 -17.88
N GLU A 155 -7.12 -7.06 -17.00
CA GLU A 155 -8.15 -6.22 -16.41
C GLU A 155 -7.83 -4.73 -16.61
N THR A 156 -8.87 -3.90 -16.61
CA THR A 156 -8.73 -2.44 -16.69
C THR A 156 -9.00 -1.84 -15.32
N PHE A 157 -8.08 -0.98 -14.88
CA PHE A 157 -8.16 -0.26 -13.61
C PHE A 157 -8.14 1.25 -13.87
N ARG A 158 -8.95 1.98 -13.11
CA ARG A 158 -8.82 3.43 -12.93
C ARG A 158 -7.87 3.70 -11.78
N VAL A 159 -6.90 4.57 -12.03
CA VAL A 159 -5.94 5.07 -11.05
C VAL A 159 -6.30 6.51 -10.75
N ASP A 160 -6.61 6.80 -9.50
CA ASP A 160 -6.84 8.16 -9.04
C ASP A 160 -5.66 8.61 -8.15
N VAL A 161 -4.91 9.61 -8.63
CA VAL A 161 -3.81 10.18 -7.86
C VAL A 161 -4.36 11.32 -7.01
N SER A 162 -4.93 10.97 -5.86
CA SER A 162 -5.43 11.98 -4.92
C SER A 162 -4.26 12.70 -4.22
N TYR A 163 -4.41 14.00 -4.01
CA TYR A 163 -3.40 14.85 -3.34
C TYR A 163 -3.05 14.25 -1.97
N LYS A 164 -1.83 13.69 -1.86
CA LYS A 164 -1.20 12.96 -0.74
C LYS A 164 -1.23 11.42 -0.85
N SER A 165 -0.19 10.89 -1.50
CA SER A 165 0.55 9.68 -1.09
C SER A 165 -0.24 8.36 -1.07
N PHE A 166 -1.28 8.26 -1.88
CA PHE A 166 -2.08 7.04 -1.95
C PHE A 166 -2.48 6.77 -3.40
N ILE A 167 -2.22 5.54 -3.86
CA ILE A 167 -2.64 5.07 -5.18
C ILE A 167 -3.82 4.12 -4.97
N GLU A 168 -4.99 4.58 -5.40
CA GLU A 168 -6.20 3.77 -5.49
C GLU A 168 -6.28 3.19 -6.90
N PHE A 169 -6.43 1.87 -6.99
CA PHE A 169 -6.71 1.17 -8.23
C PHE A 169 -8.14 0.62 -8.15
N GLU A 170 -9.08 1.29 -8.79
CA GLU A 170 -10.48 0.86 -8.89
C GLU A 170 -10.65 0.02 -10.15
N ARG A 171 -11.04 -1.25 -10.01
CA ARG A 171 -11.29 -2.12 -11.17
C ARG A 171 -12.61 -1.73 -11.86
N GLU A 172 -12.59 -1.54 -13.18
CA GLU A 172 -13.79 -1.07 -13.89
C GLU A 172 -14.89 -2.13 -14.02
N SER A 173 -14.52 -3.41 -14.03
CA SER A 173 -15.39 -4.53 -14.39
C SER A 173 -16.11 -5.18 -13.18
N VAL A 174 -15.55 -5.07 -11.98
CA VAL A 174 -15.98 -5.75 -10.75
C VAL A 174 -15.65 -4.85 -9.57
N PRO A 175 -16.46 -4.77 -8.49
CA PRO A 175 -16.15 -3.98 -7.28
C PRO A 175 -14.99 -4.62 -6.52
N THR A 176 -13.78 -4.42 -7.02
CA THR A 176 -12.54 -4.87 -6.40
C THR A 176 -11.58 -3.70 -6.42
N ASP A 177 -11.34 -3.17 -5.23
CA ASP A 177 -10.52 -1.99 -5.04
C ASP A 177 -9.19 -2.42 -4.44
N ILE A 178 -8.11 -1.92 -5.03
CA ILE A 178 -6.76 -2.27 -4.63
C ILE A 178 -6.06 -1.03 -4.09
N TYR A 179 -5.52 -1.17 -2.88
CA TYR A 179 -4.88 -0.11 -2.13
C TYR A 179 -3.42 -0.49 -1.83
N MET A 180 -2.47 0.34 -2.26
CA MET A 180 -1.05 0.19 -1.92
C MET A 180 -0.65 1.11 -0.76
N TYR A 181 -0.30 0.54 0.39
CA TYR A 181 0.11 1.26 1.59
C TYR A 181 1.63 1.17 1.80
N TYR A 182 2.24 2.29 2.14
CA TYR A 182 3.67 2.42 2.43
C TYR A 182 3.91 3.48 3.52
N ASP A 183 5.16 3.72 3.90
CA ASP A 183 5.54 4.66 4.99
C ASP A 183 4.98 6.10 4.82
N GLY A 184 4.66 6.52 3.59
CA GLY A 184 4.00 7.81 3.32
C GLY A 184 2.50 7.82 3.60
N THR A 185 1.86 6.66 3.80
CA THR A 185 0.42 6.52 3.96
C THR A 185 0.02 6.54 5.43
N LYS A 186 -1.01 7.33 5.77
CA LYS A 186 -1.44 7.53 7.18
C LYS A 186 -1.79 6.23 7.90
N ASP A 187 -2.44 5.30 7.20
CA ASP A 187 -3.00 4.07 7.78
C ASP A 187 -2.04 2.87 7.73
N TYR A 188 -0.81 3.05 7.23
CA TYR A 188 0.12 1.94 7.01
C TYR A 188 0.35 1.08 8.27
N ALA A 189 0.60 1.72 9.41
CA ALA A 189 0.78 1.03 10.69
C ALA A 189 -0.47 0.25 11.12
N ASN A 190 -1.67 0.81 10.91
CA ASN A 190 -2.93 0.15 11.25
C ASN A 190 -3.16 -1.11 10.41
N ILE A 191 -2.80 -1.05 9.11
CA ILE A 191 -2.91 -2.20 8.21
C ILE A 191 -1.92 -3.30 8.62
N VAL A 192 -0.68 -2.95 8.92
CA VAL A 192 0.33 -3.91 9.41
C VAL A 192 -0.08 -4.55 10.74
N GLU A 193 -0.68 -3.77 11.64
CA GLU A 193 -1.23 -4.28 12.90
C GLU A 193 -2.38 -5.28 12.69
N ALA A 194 -3.25 -5.04 11.71
CA ALA A 194 -4.32 -5.97 11.35
C ALA A 194 -3.76 -7.33 10.87
N ILE A 195 -2.75 -7.32 9.99
CA ILE A 195 -2.06 -8.54 9.54
C ILE A 195 -1.43 -9.27 10.74
N LEU A 196 -0.78 -8.53 11.64
CA LEU A 196 -0.16 -9.09 12.83
C LEU A 196 -1.19 -9.78 13.73
N GLY A 197 -2.36 -9.19 13.94
CA GLY A 197 -3.43 -9.78 14.75
C GLY A 197 -3.94 -11.11 14.18
N GLU A 198 -4.14 -11.18 12.86
CA GLU A 198 -4.54 -12.41 12.18
C GLU A 198 -3.43 -13.48 12.24
N LEU A 199 -2.17 -13.10 12.06
CA LEU A 199 -1.05 -14.04 12.13
C LEU A 199 -0.83 -14.59 13.54
N ILE A 200 -0.92 -13.77 14.59
CA ILE A 200 -0.84 -14.23 15.99
C ILE A 200 -1.97 -15.21 16.31
N SER A 201 -3.17 -14.95 15.77
CA SER A 201 -4.33 -15.81 15.97
C SER A 201 -4.15 -17.18 15.31
N ALA A 202 -3.46 -17.22 14.16
CA ALA A 202 -3.14 -18.45 13.45
C ALA A 202 -1.95 -19.22 14.08
N ASP A 203 -0.85 -18.52 14.35
CA ASP A 203 0.35 -19.05 14.98
C ASP A 203 1.13 -17.95 15.71
N SER A 204 1.27 -18.10 17.03
CA SER A 204 1.88 -17.07 17.87
C SER A 204 3.38 -16.87 17.60
N LYS A 205 4.10 -17.90 17.14
CA LYS A 205 5.53 -17.77 16.81
C LYS A 205 5.73 -17.04 15.49
N ALA A 206 4.91 -17.34 14.49
CA ALA A 206 4.88 -16.63 13.22
C ALA A 206 4.51 -15.16 13.44
N GLY A 207 3.49 -14.90 14.25
CA GLY A 207 3.09 -13.56 14.67
C GLY A 207 4.22 -12.78 15.32
N GLU A 208 4.96 -13.39 16.24
CA GLU A 208 6.11 -12.74 16.89
C GLU A 208 7.27 -12.46 15.93
N ASN A 209 7.55 -13.36 14.98
CA ASN A 209 8.55 -13.12 13.93
C ASN A 209 8.16 -11.90 13.08
N PHE A 210 6.90 -11.84 12.63
CA PHE A 210 6.40 -10.72 11.85
C PHE A 210 6.47 -9.41 12.63
N ARG A 211 6.03 -9.41 13.90
CA ARG A 211 6.09 -8.24 14.80
C ARG A 211 7.49 -7.64 14.86
N LYS A 212 8.53 -8.47 14.99
CA LYS A 212 9.93 -8.02 15.05
C LYS A 212 10.38 -7.38 13.75
N ARG A 213 9.99 -7.96 12.60
CA ARG A 213 10.30 -7.41 11.28
C ARG A 213 9.63 -6.06 11.04
N THR A 214 8.40 -5.89 11.52
CA THR A 214 7.60 -4.68 11.30
C THR A 214 7.65 -3.68 12.45
N GLU A 215 8.58 -3.83 13.40
CA GLU A 215 8.63 -3.00 14.61
C GLU A 215 8.82 -1.51 14.28
N ASN A 216 9.65 -1.21 13.29
CA ASN A 216 9.89 0.15 12.78
C ASN A 216 8.61 0.79 12.20
N ILE A 217 7.75 0.01 11.55
CA ILE A 217 6.48 0.46 10.99
C ILE A 217 5.47 0.71 12.12
N LEU A 218 5.32 -0.27 13.01
CA LEU A 218 4.36 -0.22 14.11
C LEU A 218 4.70 0.89 15.13
N ASN A 219 5.98 1.17 15.36
CA ASN A 219 6.45 2.20 16.28
C ASN A 219 6.92 3.49 15.59
N GLY A 220 6.76 3.60 14.27
CA GLY A 220 7.29 4.68 13.44
C GLY A 220 6.76 6.09 13.77
N LYS A 221 5.72 6.20 14.61
CA LYS A 221 5.17 7.47 15.10
C LYS A 221 5.36 7.66 16.60
N LYS A 222 6.63 7.83 17.00
CA LYS A 222 7.04 8.63 18.17
C LYS A 222 8.28 9.47 17.84
N LYS A 223 8.27 10.25 16.76
CA LYS A 223 9.19 11.37 16.55
C LYS A 223 8.47 12.52 15.86
#